data_AF-A0A7V9EWX1-F1
#
_entry.id   AF-A0A7V9EWX1-F1
#
_cell.length_a   1.000
_cell.length_b   1.000
_cell.length_c   1.000
_cell.angle_alpha   90.00
_cell.angle_beta   90.00
_cell.angle_gamma   90.00
#
_symmetry.space_group_name_H-M   'P 1'
#
loop_
_entity.id
_entity.type
_entity.pdbx_description
1 polymer ?
#
loop_
_entity_poly.entity_id
_entity_poly.type
_entity_poly.pdbx_seq_one_letter_code
_entity_poly.pdbx_strand_id
1 'polypeptide(L)' 'ASIALHRRHGFTLVGVEREVGRKFGRWLDVAVMQRLL' A
#
# COMPACT_ATOMS: atom_id res chain seq x y z
N ALA A 1 1.79 -7.00 -8.37
CA ALA A 1 2.48 -6.12 -9.35
C ALA A 1 2.91 -4.77 -8.74
N SER A 2 2.00 -3.98 -8.19
CA SER A 2 2.29 -2.62 -7.69
C SER A 2 3.39 -2.54 -6.60
N ILE A 3 3.34 -3.36 -5.55
CA ILE A 3 4.33 -3.32 -4.44
C ILE A 3 5.76 -3.53 -4.95
N ALA A 4 5.98 -4.50 -5.85
CA ALA A 4 7.30 -4.76 -6.41
C ALA A 4 7.82 -3.59 -7.26
N LEU A 5 6.93 -2.90 -8.00
CA LEU A 5 7.28 -1.68 -8.72
C LEU A 5 7.74 -0.57 -7.76
N HIS A 6 6.96 -0.31 -6.71
CA HIS A 6 7.29 0.70 -5.70
C HIS A 6 8.62 0.40 -5.01
N ARG A 7 8.86 -0.87 -4.63
CA ARG A 7 10.15 -1.30 -4.06
C ARG A 7 11.33 -1.03 -4.98
N ARG A 8 11.20 -1.31 -6.29
CA ARG A 8 12.24 -1.02 -7.29
C ARG A 8 12.55 0.48 -7.42
N HIS A 9 11.64 1.35 -7.02
CA HIS A 9 11.84 2.80 -7.04
C HIS A 9 12.17 3.38 -5.67
N GLY A 10 12.61 2.55 -4.72
CA GLY A 10 13.09 3.01 -3.40
C GLY A 10 12.00 3.29 -2.38
N PHE A 11 10.75 2.89 -2.64
CA PHE A 11 9.70 2.95 -1.62
C PHE A 11 9.79 1.77 -0.67
N THR A 12 9.53 2.04 0.60
CA THR A 12 9.46 1.07 1.69
C THR A 12 8.03 0.98 2.22
N LEU A 13 7.61 -0.20 2.66
CA LEU A 13 6.32 -0.36 3.34
C LEU A 13 6.44 0.20 4.75
N VAL A 14 5.58 1.14 5.10
CA VAL A 14 5.58 1.78 6.43
C VAL A 14 4.35 1.42 7.27
N GLY A 15 3.33 0.86 6.64
CA GLY A 15 2.15 0.39 7.36
C GLY A 15 1.14 -0.31 6.46
N VAL A 16 0.23 -1.03 7.08
CA VAL A 16 -0.99 -1.55 6.47
C VAL A 16 -2.16 -1.14 7.34
N GLU A 17 -3.01 -0.29 6.79
CA GLU A 17 -4.26 0.12 7.42
C GLU A 17 -5.32 -0.94 7.13
N ARG A 18 -5.94 -1.48 8.18
CA ARG A 18 -6.86 -2.62 8.06
C ARG A 18 -8.27 -2.15 7.78
N GLU A 19 -8.90 -2.74 6.78
CA GLU A 19 -10.31 -2.52 6.46
C GLU A 19 -10.72 -1.04 6.30
N VAL A 20 -9.82 -0.18 5.82
CA VAL A 20 -10.10 1.25 5.63
C VAL A 20 -10.65 1.56 4.23
N GLY A 21 -10.41 0.69 3.26
CA GLY A 21 -10.94 0.82 1.90
C GLY A 21 -12.23 0.01 1.71
N ARG A 22 -13.19 0.52 0.93
CA ARG A 22 -14.38 -0.25 0.54
C ARG A 22 -14.58 -0.25 -0.97
N LYS A 23 -14.64 -1.44 -1.57
CA LYS A 23 -14.90 -1.60 -3.02
C LYS A 23 -15.65 -2.90 -3.29
N PHE A 24 -16.62 -2.86 -4.19
CA PHE A 24 -17.45 -4.03 -4.57
C PHE A 24 -18.05 -4.77 -3.36
N GLY A 25 -18.51 -4.01 -2.36
CA GLY A 25 -19.11 -4.56 -1.15
C GLY A 25 -18.13 -5.20 -0.16
N ARG A 26 -16.82 -5.11 -0.39
CA ARG A 26 -15.79 -5.70 0.48
C ARG A 26 -14.93 -4.61 1.11
N TRP A 27 -14.56 -4.85 2.37
CA TRP A 27 -13.49 -4.12 3.04
C TRP A 27 -12.13 -4.58 2.52
N LEU A 28 -11.20 -3.65 2.46
CA LEU A 28 -9.86 -3.85 1.91
C LEU A 28 -8.84 -3.19 2.82
N ASP A 29 -7.72 -3.88 2.98
CA ASP A 29 -6.53 -3.33 3.59
C ASP A 29 -5.81 -2.40 2.60
N VAL A 30 -5.21 -1.34 3.12
CA VAL A 30 -4.44 -0.36 2.33
C VAL A 30 -2.99 -0.38 2.79
N ALA A 31 -2.07 -0.67 1.87
CA ALA A 31 -0.64 -0.59 2.13
C ALA A 31 -0.15 0.85 1.92
N VAL A 32 0.47 1.41 2.95
CA VAL A 32 1.14 2.72 2.90
C VAL A 32 2.62 2.50 2.62
N MET A 33 3.11 3.07 1.53
CA MET A 33 4.51 2.99 1.13
C MET A 33 5.11 4.39 1.03
N GLN A 34 6.34 4.57 1.51
CA GLN A 34 7.01 5.88 1.55
C GLN A 34 8.43 5.80 1.00
N ARG A 35 8.90 6.91 0.44
CA ARG A 35 10.28 7.13 0.01
C ARG A 35 10.68 8.54 0.42
N LEU A 36 11.80 8.68 1.10
CA LEU A 36 12.40 9.98 1.39
C LEU A 36 12.97 10.58 0.10
N LEU A 37 12.77 11.88 -0.09
CA LEU A 37 13.20 12.63 -1.27
C LEU A 37 14.59 13.25 -1.07
#